data_AF-A0A8S2FNA5-F1
#
_entry.id   AF-A0A8S2FNA5-F1
#
_cell.length_a   1.000
_cell.length_b   1.000
_cell.length_c   1.000
_cell.angle_alpha   90.00
_cell.angle_beta   90.00
_cell.angle_gamma   90.00
#
_symmetry.space_group_name_H-M   'P 1'
#
loop_
_entity.id
_entity.type
_entity.pdbx_description
1 polymer ?
#
loop_
_entity_poly.entity_id
_entity_poly.type
_entity_poly.pdbx_seq_one_letter_code
_entity_poly.pdbx_strand_id
1 'polypeptide(L)'
;MINLENIEHNKCIKSFKQKIILKPYPSSFASSNSWSNKDLDPVPPQERSWSNPFYVIAYWISDAFTISTWSMASSMIALGLSWKAAFAAIVIGHSIIAIPMYVLFYIIKALH
;
A
#
# COMPACT_ATOMS: atom_id res chain seq x y z
N MET A 1 34.83 -27.60 35.50
CA MET A 1 34.08 -28.32 34.44
C MET A 1 33.15 -27.31 33.80
N ILE A 2 33.46 -26.81 32.59
CA ILE A 2 32.59 -25.86 31.88
C ILE A 2 31.43 -26.67 31.30
N ASN A 3 30.20 -26.24 31.56
CA ASN A 3 29.00 -26.99 31.21
C ASN A 3 28.79 -27.00 29.67
N LEU A 4 29.07 -28.13 29.02
CA LEU A 4 29.01 -28.29 27.57
C LEU A 4 27.57 -28.12 27.02
N GLU A 5 26.55 -28.44 27.82
CA GLU A 5 25.14 -28.30 27.47
C GLU A 5 24.74 -26.83 27.23
N ASN A 6 25.29 -25.90 28.04
CA ASN A 6 25.09 -24.46 27.86
C ASN A 6 25.74 -23.92 26.57
N ILE A 7 26.80 -24.56 26.08
CA ILE A 7 27.52 -24.11 24.88
C ILE A 7 26.73 -24.54 23.63
N GLU A 8 26.21 -25.76 23.60
CA GLU A 8 25.42 -26.26 22.47
C GLU A 8 24.10 -25.50 22.32
N HIS A 9 23.40 -25.22 23.43
CA HIS A 9 22.16 -24.45 23.42
C HIS A 9 22.36 -23.05 22.83
N ASN A 10 23.43 -22.35 23.24
CA ASN A 10 23.78 -21.03 22.72
C ASN A 10 24.19 -21.06 21.23
N LYS A 11 24.81 -22.15 20.76
CA LYS A 11 25.19 -22.32 19.36
C LYS A 11 23.96 -22.51 18.48
N CYS A 12 22.97 -23.28 18.94
CA CYS A 12 21.69 -23.46 18.26
C CYS A 12 20.92 -22.13 18.18
N ILE A 13 20.83 -21.36 19.27
CA ILE A 13 20.18 -20.04 19.28
C ILE A 13 20.86 -19.05 18.33
N LYS A 14 22.20 -19.01 18.30
CA LYS A 14 22.95 -18.13 17.38
C LYS A 14 22.75 -18.53 15.92
N SER A 15 22.78 -19.83 15.62
CA SER A 15 22.52 -20.37 14.28
C SER A 15 21.09 -20.05 13.83
N PHE A 16 20.11 -20.25 14.73
CA PHE A 16 18.72 -19.90 14.47
C PHE A 16 18.58 -18.41 14.18
N LYS A 17 19.12 -17.53 15.05
CA LYS A 17 19.11 -16.07 14.83
C LYS A 17 19.73 -15.67 13.49
N GLN A 18 20.83 -16.28 13.07
CA GLN A 18 21.43 -16.00 11.75
C GLN A 18 20.56 -16.49 10.58
N LYS A 19 19.81 -17.58 10.77
CA LYS A 19 18.92 -18.13 9.74
C LYS A 19 17.66 -17.28 9.52
N ILE A 20 17.19 -16.55 10.53
CA ILE A 20 16.06 -15.61 10.44
C ILE A 20 16.45 -14.19 9.99
N ILE A 21 17.74 -13.83 10.02
CA ILE A 21 18.20 -12.52 9.53
C ILE A 21 18.28 -12.56 8.00
N LEU A 22 17.37 -11.84 7.36
CA LEU A 22 17.43 -11.58 5.92
C LEU A 22 18.60 -10.64 5.64
N LYS A 23 19.44 -11.01 4.66
CA LYS A 23 20.49 -10.11 4.19
C LYS A 23 19.81 -8.97 3.41
N PRO A 24 20.08 -7.70 3.73
CA PRO A 24 19.49 -6.58 3.02
C PRO A 24 19.94 -6.65 1.55
N TYR A 25 18.99 -6.61 0.63
CA TYR A 25 19.27 -6.51 -0.80
C TYR A 25 19.70 -5.07 -1.12
N PRO A 26 20.69 -4.82 -1.99
CA PRO A 26 21.09 -3.46 -2.33
C PRO A 26 19.90 -2.69 -2.92
N SER A 27 19.52 -1.58 -2.26
CA SER A 27 18.49 -0.66 -2.76
C SER A 27 19.12 0.44 -3.59
N SER A 28 18.38 0.99 -4.55
CA SER A 28 18.91 1.95 -5.51
C SER A 28 19.13 3.35 -4.91
N PHE A 29 18.47 3.66 -3.77
CA PHE A 29 18.43 5.02 -3.20
C PHE A 29 19.06 5.18 -1.82
N ALA A 30 19.49 4.11 -1.15
CA ALA A 30 19.98 4.21 0.22
C ALA A 30 21.37 3.60 0.42
N SER A 31 22.13 4.19 1.34
CA SER A 31 23.43 3.67 1.76
C SER A 31 23.31 2.31 2.42
N SER A 32 24.39 1.53 2.44
CA SER A 32 24.42 0.13 2.88
C SER A 32 24.00 -0.12 4.35
N ASN A 33 23.81 0.94 5.14
CA ASN A 33 23.38 0.87 6.54
C ASN A 33 22.03 1.58 6.79
N SER A 34 21.28 1.89 5.73
CA SER A 34 19.94 2.47 5.79
C SER A 34 18.86 1.40 5.71
N TRP A 35 17.73 1.61 6.37
CA TRP A 35 16.55 0.74 6.35
C TRP A 35 15.81 0.84 5.01
N SER A 36 16.46 0.42 3.94
CA SER A 36 15.92 0.47 2.58
C SER A 36 16.07 -0.88 1.91
N ASN A 37 15.02 -1.31 1.23
CA ASN A 37 14.93 -2.58 0.54
C ASN A 37 14.59 -2.33 -0.94
N LYS A 38 14.94 -3.27 -1.81
CA LYS A 38 14.55 -3.23 -3.23
C LYS A 38 13.05 -3.04 -3.44
N ASP A 39 12.22 -3.57 -2.55
CA ASP A 39 10.75 -3.46 -2.64
C ASP A 39 10.23 -2.02 -2.43
N LEU A 40 11.07 -1.13 -1.89
CA LEU A 40 10.76 0.30 -1.74
C LEU A 40 11.21 1.12 -2.95
N ASP A 41 12.03 0.54 -3.84
CA ASP A 41 12.46 1.22 -5.04
C ASP A 41 11.27 1.35 -6.02
N PRO A 42 11.19 2.44 -6.81
CA PRO A 42 10.14 2.60 -7.80
C PRO A 42 10.14 1.45 -8.81
N VAL A 43 8.97 0.91 -9.09
CA VAL A 43 8.84 -0.21 -10.04
C VAL A 43 9.25 0.25 -11.45
N PRO A 44 10.18 -0.48 -12.11
CA PRO A 44 10.67 -0.13 -13.43
C PRO A 44 9.54 -0.17 -14.48
N PRO A 45 9.58 0.66 -15.53
CA PRO A 45 8.50 0.78 -16.52
C PRO A 45 8.07 -0.56 -17.14
N GLN A 46 8.99 -1.50 -17.32
CA GLN A 46 8.77 -2.80 -17.94
C GLN A 46 7.92 -3.74 -17.07
N GLU A 47 7.86 -3.50 -15.76
CA GLU A 47 7.13 -4.34 -14.79
C GLU A 47 5.76 -3.73 -14.40
N ARG A 48 5.39 -2.57 -14.96
CA ARG A 48 4.14 -1.85 -14.62
C ARG A 48 2.93 -2.44 -15.35
N SER A 49 2.31 -3.45 -14.75
CA SER A 49 1.09 -4.07 -15.27
C SER A 49 -0.15 -3.14 -15.21
N TRP A 50 -0.19 -2.20 -14.26
CA TRP A 50 -1.32 -1.27 -14.05
C TRP A 50 -1.46 -0.16 -15.10
N SER A 51 -0.61 -0.15 -16.13
CA SER A 51 -0.72 0.82 -17.23
C SER A 51 -1.95 0.58 -18.12
N ASN A 52 -2.54 -0.62 -18.08
CA ASN A 52 -3.76 -0.93 -18.81
C ASN A 52 -4.98 -0.27 -18.11
N PRO A 53 -5.79 0.53 -18.84
CA PRO A 53 -6.99 1.17 -18.28
C PRO A 53 -7.95 0.20 -17.57
N PHE A 54 -8.00 -1.06 -18.02
CA PHE A 54 -8.82 -2.09 -17.40
C PHE A 54 -8.48 -2.32 -15.92
N TYR A 55 -7.18 -2.42 -15.58
CA TYR A 55 -6.77 -2.64 -14.19
C TYR A 55 -7.09 -1.43 -13.30
N VAL A 56 -6.97 -0.22 -13.85
CA VAL A 56 -7.33 1.01 -13.14
C VAL A 56 -8.82 1.01 -12.82
N ILE A 57 -9.68 0.73 -13.80
CA ILE A 57 -11.14 0.70 -13.60
C ILE A 57 -11.52 -0.41 -12.62
N ALA A 58 -10.97 -1.61 -12.78
CA ALA A 58 -11.27 -2.75 -11.91
C ALA A 58 -10.87 -2.48 -10.45
N TYR A 59 -9.73 -1.81 -10.22
CA TYR A 59 -9.29 -1.39 -8.89
C TYR A 59 -10.29 -0.44 -8.22
N TRP A 60 -10.72 0.62 -8.91
CA TRP A 60 -11.66 1.59 -8.34
C TRP A 60 -13.06 1.02 -8.11
N ILE A 61 -13.49 0.08 -8.96
CA ILE A 61 -14.72 -0.66 -8.71
C ILE A 61 -14.59 -1.47 -7.42
N SER A 62 -13.48 -2.21 -7.23
CA SER A 62 -13.24 -2.97 -6.02
C SER A 62 -13.26 -2.11 -4.75
N ASP A 63 -12.71 -0.89 -4.82
CA ASP A 63 -12.68 0.05 -3.70
C ASP A 63 -14.09 0.59 -3.35
N ALA A 64 -14.92 0.85 -4.35
CA ALA A 64 -16.31 1.24 -4.14
C ALA A 64 -17.15 0.12 -3.48
N PHE A 65 -16.79 -1.14 -3.69
CA PHE A 65 -17.45 -2.32 -3.10
C PHE A 65 -16.95 -2.63 -1.67
N THR A 66 -17.05 -1.67 -0.76
CA THR A 66 -16.65 -1.83 0.64
C THR A 66 -17.78 -1.49 1.61
N ILE A 67 -17.89 -2.20 2.74
CA ILE A 67 -18.97 -2.03 3.73
C ILE A 67 -19.10 -0.58 4.20
N SER A 68 -17.97 0.12 4.36
CA SER A 68 -17.92 1.52 4.75
C SER A 68 -18.69 2.42 3.79
N THR A 69 -18.53 2.23 2.48
CA THR A 69 -19.21 3.03 1.44
C THR A 69 -20.73 2.81 1.46
N TRP A 70 -21.16 1.56 1.64
CA TRP A 70 -22.57 1.21 1.75
C TRP A 70 -23.20 1.77 3.02
N SER A 71 -22.45 1.76 4.12
CA SER A 71 -22.89 2.33 5.40
C SER A 71 -23.05 3.86 5.31
N MET A 72 -22.13 4.54 4.61
CA MET A 72 -22.21 5.97 4.35
C MET A 72 -23.46 6.35 3.52
N ALA A 73 -23.74 5.61 2.45
CA ALA A 73 -24.96 5.84 1.67
C ALA A 73 -26.23 5.60 2.48
N SER A 74 -26.22 4.53 3.30
CA SER A 74 -27.37 4.17 4.16
C SER A 74 -27.66 5.22 5.21
N SER A 75 -26.62 5.81 5.83
CA SER A 75 -26.80 6.86 6.85
C SER A 75 -27.39 8.14 6.26
N MET A 76 -26.97 8.53 5.05
CA MET A 76 -27.56 9.68 4.33
C MET A 76 -29.05 9.48 4.08
N ILE A 77 -29.44 8.29 3.62
CA ILE A 77 -30.85 7.96 3.38
C ILE A 77 -31.63 7.92 4.70
N ALA A 78 -31.05 7.36 5.77
CA ALA A 78 -31.67 7.32 7.10
C ALA A 78 -31.90 8.72 7.70
N LEU A 79 -31.03 9.71 7.37
CA LEU A 79 -31.20 11.12 7.73
C LEU A 79 -32.31 11.83 6.92
N GLY A 80 -32.93 11.15 5.94
CA GLY A 80 -34.05 11.66 5.16
C GLY A 80 -33.68 12.16 3.75
N LEU A 81 -32.43 11.96 3.30
CA LEU A 81 -32.08 12.28 1.90
C LEU A 81 -32.74 11.28 0.94
N SER A 82 -33.27 11.79 -0.17
CA SER A 82 -33.66 10.90 -1.28
C SER A 82 -32.43 10.15 -1.80
N TRP A 83 -32.62 8.92 -2.28
CA TRP A 83 -31.52 8.10 -2.83
C TRP A 83 -30.75 8.82 -3.95
N LYS A 84 -31.44 9.65 -4.74
CA LYS A 84 -30.83 10.48 -5.80
C LYS A 84 -29.91 11.55 -5.21
N ALA A 85 -30.36 12.22 -4.14
CA ALA A 85 -29.58 13.26 -3.47
C ALA A 85 -28.37 12.66 -2.73
N ALA A 86 -28.54 11.50 -2.06
CA ALA A 86 -27.44 10.78 -1.43
C ALA A 86 -26.39 10.35 -2.47
N PHE A 87 -26.81 9.78 -3.59
CA PHE A 87 -25.91 9.41 -4.69
C PHE A 87 -25.16 10.63 -5.25
N ALA A 88 -25.86 11.74 -5.49
CA ALA A 88 -25.22 12.97 -5.97
C ALA A 88 -24.18 13.51 -4.97
N ALA A 89 -24.49 13.51 -3.67
CA ALA A 89 -23.56 13.94 -2.63
C ALA A 89 -22.28 13.08 -2.60
N ILE A 90 -22.42 11.76 -2.78
CA ILE A 90 -21.28 10.83 -2.85
C ILE A 90 -20.41 11.14 -4.07
N VAL A 91 -21.00 11.32 -5.25
CA VAL A 91 -20.26 11.64 -6.49
C VAL A 91 -19.51 12.97 -6.35
N ILE A 92 -20.14 13.99 -5.77
CA ILE A 92 -19.51 15.29 -5.53
C ILE A 92 -18.34 15.14 -4.56
N GLY A 93 -18.54 14.43 -3.45
CA GLY A 93 -17.48 14.19 -2.46
C GLY A 93 -16.26 13.49 -3.06
N HIS A 94 -16.47 12.44 -3.85
CA HIS A 94 -15.37 11.73 -4.52
C HIS A 94 -14.68 12.59 -5.58
N SER A 95 -15.43 13.45 -6.29
CA SER A 95 -14.86 14.36 -7.29
C SER A 95 -13.92 15.39 -6.66
N ILE A 96 -14.28 15.91 -5.49
CA ILE A 96 -13.45 16.87 -4.74
C ILE A 96 -12.11 16.25 -4.33
N ILE A 97 -12.08 14.95 -4.03
CA ILE A 97 -10.86 14.23 -3.64
C ILE A 97 -10.06 13.81 -4.89
N ALA A 98 -10.73 13.40 -5.97
CA ALA A 98 -10.08 12.93 -7.18
C ALA A 98 -9.25 14.02 -7.88
N ILE A 99 -9.72 15.27 -7.90
CA ILE A 99 -9.04 16.39 -8.55
C ILE A 99 -7.62 16.63 -8.00
N PRO A 100 -7.41 16.88 -6.69
CA PRO A 100 -6.08 17.11 -6.14
C PRO A 100 -5.18 15.87 -6.25
N MET A 101 -5.71 14.66 -6.13
CA MET A 101 -4.94 13.43 -6.37
C MET A 101 -4.38 13.38 -7.79
N TYR A 102 -5.21 13.69 -8.79
CA TYR A 102 -4.79 13.73 -10.18
C TYR A 102 -3.75 14.83 -10.41
N VAL A 103 -3.97 16.05 -9.90
CA VAL A 103 -3.00 17.15 -10.03
C VAL A 103 -1.65 16.77 -9.42
N LEU A 104 -1.64 16.20 -8.21
CA LEU A 104 -0.43 15.75 -7.54
C LEU A 104 0.28 14.65 -8.36
N PHE A 105 -0.47 13.67 -8.87
CA PHE A 105 0.08 12.62 -9.73
C PHE A 105 0.75 13.20 -10.99
N TYR A 106 0.12 14.17 -11.65
CA TYR A 106 0.68 14.83 -12.84
C TYR A 106 1.95 15.60 -12.52
N ILE A 107 2.00 16.31 -11.39
CA ILE A 107 3.20 17.04 -10.96
C ILE A 107 4.35 16.07 -10.71
N ILE A 108 4.11 14.97 -9.97
CA ILE A 108 5.15 13.95 -9.70
C ILE A 108 5.68 13.36 -11.00
N LYS A 109 4.79 13.06 -11.96
CA LYS A 109 5.20 12.56 -13.28
C LYS A 109 5.99 13.60 -14.09
N ALA A 110 5.71 14.88 -13.94
CA ALA A 110 6.44 15.94 -14.64
C ALA A 110 7.83 16.23 -14.05
N LEU A 111 8.06 15.84 -12.79
CA LEU A 111 9.34 16.02 -12.09
C LEU A 111 10.36 14.89 -12.35
N HIS A 112 9.95 13.80 -12.99
CA HIS A 112 10.76 12.62 -13.32
C HIS A 112 10.81 12.38 -14.82
#